data_AF-E3GDW8-F1
#
_entry.id   AF-E3GDW8-F1
#
_cell.length_a   1.000
_cell.length_b   1.000
_cell.length_c   1.000
_cell.angle_alpha   90.00
_cell.angle_beta   90.00
_cell.angle_gamma   90.00
#
_symmetry.space_group_name_H-M   'P 1'
#
loop_
_entity.id
_entity.type
_entity.pdbx_description
1 polymer ?
#
loop_
_entity_poly.entity_id
_entity_poly.type
_entity_poly.pdbx_seq_one_letter_code
_entity_poly.pdbx_strand_id
1 'polypeptide(L)'
;MDFDVMVSEAKKVIIESAADDGIAFALFTNKGNLYIPFCADCCSGYGEKFCKSHNLLNDMIAAGDTRILKIAGVFKQTTPVKQAGIDLPCAWILKFIRNMNKENVHAEILMSSHGTKTLKSCCPPR
;
A
#
# COMPACT_ATOMS: atom_id res chain seq x y z
N MET A 1 -3.57 11.15 10.82
CA MET A 1 -4.07 9.78 11.11
C MET A 1 -2.93 8.92 11.61
N ASP A 2 -3.22 8.06 12.59
CA ASP A 2 -2.27 7.11 13.16
C ASP A 2 -2.19 5.81 12.36
N PHE A 3 -1.02 5.18 12.42
CA PHE A 3 -0.76 3.93 11.72
C PHE A 3 -1.63 2.78 12.22
N ASP A 4 -1.97 2.75 13.51
CA ASP A 4 -2.84 1.72 14.07
C ASP A 4 -4.25 1.78 13.45
N VAL A 5 -4.77 3.00 13.24
CA VAL A 5 -6.05 3.20 12.55
C VAL A 5 -5.96 2.74 11.11
N MET A 6 -4.88 3.13 10.39
CA MET A 6 -4.66 2.70 9.00
C MET A 6 -4.58 1.18 8.85
N VAL A 7 -3.86 0.51 9.75
CA VAL A 7 -3.73 -0.95 9.78
C VAL A 7 -5.07 -1.60 10.08
N SER A 8 -5.85 -1.06 11.01
CA SER A 8 -7.20 -1.54 11.32
C SER A 8 -8.11 -1.47 10.11
N GLU A 9 -8.16 -0.34 9.39
CA GLU A 9 -8.99 -0.20 8.19
C GLU A 9 -8.50 -1.12 7.04
N ALA A 10 -7.19 -1.25 6.84
CA ALA A 10 -6.65 -2.16 5.83
C ALA A 10 -7.00 -3.62 6.13
N LYS A 11 -6.98 -4.03 7.41
CA LYS A 11 -7.40 -5.38 7.83
C LYS A 11 -8.86 -5.66 7.49
N LYS A 12 -9.77 -4.68 7.68
CA LYS A 12 -11.19 -4.84 7.34
C LYS A 12 -11.36 -5.15 5.85
N VAL A 13 -10.67 -4.42 4.97
CA VAL A 13 -10.72 -4.65 3.52
C VAL A 13 -10.25 -6.07 3.15
N ILE A 14 -9.20 -6.58 3.79
CA ILE A 14 -8.76 -7.97 3.55
C ILE A 14 -9.84 -8.97 3.98
N ILE A 15 -10.42 -8.79 5.16
CA ILE A 15 -11.49 -9.67 5.69
C ILE A 15 -12.72 -9.64 4.77
N GLU A 16 -13.14 -8.46 4.33
CA GLU A 16 -14.30 -8.26 3.45
C GLU A 16 -14.08 -8.76 2.03
N SER A 17 -12.84 -8.77 1.55
CA SER A 17 -12.52 -9.26 0.20
C SER A 17 -12.78 -10.76 0.02
N ALA A 18 -12.95 -11.51 1.12
CA ALA A 18 -13.08 -12.97 1.16
C ALA A 18 -11.92 -13.72 0.48
N ALA A 19 -10.79 -13.05 0.21
CA ALA A 19 -9.63 -13.66 -0.39
C ALA A 19 -8.86 -14.50 0.63
N ASP A 20 -8.38 -15.65 0.19
CA ASP A 20 -7.49 -16.51 0.96
C ASP A 20 -6.15 -15.80 1.20
N ASP A 21 -5.60 -15.23 0.12
CA ASP A 21 -4.36 -14.48 0.11
C ASP A 21 -4.57 -13.07 -0.44
N GLY A 22 -3.76 -12.13 0.02
CA GLY A 22 -3.73 -10.79 -0.56
C GLY A 22 -3.07 -9.76 0.32
N ILE A 23 -2.97 -8.55 -0.22
CA ILE A 23 -2.38 -7.39 0.44
C ILE A 23 -3.26 -6.15 0.22
N ALA A 24 -3.55 -5.43 1.29
CA ALA A 24 -4.22 -4.14 1.28
C ALA A 24 -3.24 -3.05 1.71
N PHE A 25 -3.29 -1.89 1.06
CA PHE A 25 -2.43 -0.76 1.38
C PHE A 25 -3.27 0.44 1.81
N ALA A 26 -3.16 0.91 3.04
CA ALA A 26 -3.75 2.18 3.43
C ALA A 26 -2.85 3.33 2.97
N LEU A 27 -3.40 4.23 2.15
CA LEU A 27 -2.76 5.43 1.61
C LEU A 27 -3.47 6.67 2.16
N PHE A 28 -2.80 7.40 3.05
CA PHE A 28 -3.34 8.63 3.62
C PHE A 28 -2.78 9.86 2.89
N THR A 29 -3.66 10.71 2.38
CA THR A 29 -3.28 11.89 1.59
C THR A 29 -3.24 13.16 2.42
N ASN A 30 -2.60 14.20 1.88
CA ASN A 30 -2.56 15.52 2.52
C ASN A 30 -3.93 16.21 2.60
N LYS A 31 -4.91 15.77 1.81
CA LYS A 31 -6.30 16.26 1.85
C LYS A 31 -7.12 15.57 2.94
N GLY A 32 -6.55 14.61 3.66
CA GLY A 32 -7.23 13.88 4.72
C GLY A 32 -7.99 12.64 4.24
N ASN A 33 -7.84 12.25 2.97
CA ASN A 33 -8.50 11.07 2.43
C ASN A 33 -7.68 9.81 2.74
N LEU A 34 -8.38 8.70 2.97
CA LEU A 34 -7.80 7.37 3.12
C LEU A 34 -8.27 6.49 1.96
N TYR A 35 -7.31 6.03 1.16
CA TYR A 35 -7.57 5.07 0.09
C TYR A 35 -6.98 3.72 0.45
N ILE A 36 -7.71 2.63 0.21
CA ILE A 36 -7.27 1.28 0.59
C ILE A 36 -7.34 0.35 -0.61
N PRO A 37 -6.41 0.45 -1.58
CA PRO A 37 -6.32 -0.52 -2.64
C PRO A 37 -6.00 -1.93 -2.11
N PHE A 38 -6.63 -2.93 -2.71
CA PHE A 38 -6.45 -4.35 -2.40
C PHE A 38 -5.93 -5.14 -3.61
N CYS A 39 -5.01 -6.06 -3.35
CA CYS A 39 -4.44 -6.98 -4.33
C CYS A 39 -4.59 -8.41 -3.83
N ALA A 40 -5.40 -9.22 -4.53
CA ALA A 40 -5.56 -10.65 -4.21
C ALA A 40 -4.38 -11.51 -4.71
N ASP A 41 -3.64 -11.06 -5.72
CA ASP A 41 -2.46 -11.76 -6.24
C ASP A 41 -1.22 -11.20 -5.55
N CYS A 42 -0.71 -11.88 -4.51
CA CYS A 42 0.59 -11.54 -3.95
C CYS A 42 1.64 -11.71 -5.06
N CYS A 43 2.39 -10.66 -5.37
CA CYS A 43 3.39 -10.63 -6.46
C CYS A 43 4.62 -11.52 -6.22
N SER A 44 4.45 -12.82 -5.97
CA SER A 44 5.51 -13.84 -5.91
C SER A 44 5.84 -14.42 -7.29
N GLY A 45 5.41 -13.76 -8.36
CA GLY A 45 5.74 -14.07 -9.74
C GLY A 45 5.08 -13.01 -10.64
N TYR A 46 5.75 -12.62 -11.72
CA TYR A 46 5.24 -11.67 -12.71
C TYR A 46 4.02 -12.25 -13.44
N GLY A 47 2.86 -12.23 -12.80
CA GLY A 47 1.57 -12.59 -13.40
C GLY A 47 0.81 -11.36 -13.89
N GLU A 48 0.19 -11.47 -15.07
CA GLU A 48 -0.46 -10.42 -15.87
C GLU A 48 -1.73 -9.79 -15.27
N LYS A 49 -2.09 -10.07 -14.02
CA LYS A 49 -3.26 -9.42 -13.42
C LYS A 49 -2.90 -8.03 -12.95
N PHE A 50 -3.33 -7.04 -13.74
CA PHE A 50 -3.42 -5.65 -13.33
C PHE A 50 -4.04 -5.58 -11.94
N CYS A 51 -3.22 -5.23 -10.95
CA CYS A 51 -3.69 -5.05 -9.61
C CYS A 51 -4.80 -3.99 -9.59
N LYS A 52 -5.94 -4.24 -8.92
CA LYS A 52 -7.01 -3.24 -8.71
C LYS A 52 -6.46 -1.92 -8.14
N SER A 53 -5.30 -1.97 -7.46
CA SER A 53 -4.54 -0.80 -7.03
C SER A 53 -4.22 0.20 -8.14
N HIS A 54 -3.96 -0.23 -9.37
CA HIS A 54 -3.61 0.68 -10.47
C HIS A 54 -4.78 1.56 -10.89
N ASN A 55 -6.00 1.01 -10.94
CA ASN A 55 -7.20 1.78 -11.27
C ASN A 55 -7.42 2.86 -10.22
N LEU A 56 -7.35 2.49 -8.95
CA LEU A 56 -7.50 3.45 -7.86
C LEU A 56 -6.39 4.52 -7.86
N LEU A 57 -5.13 4.16 -8.13
CA LEU A 57 -4.06 5.15 -8.25
C LEU A 57 -4.28 6.11 -9.45
N ASN A 58 -4.83 5.62 -10.56
CA ASN A 58 -5.25 6.46 -11.69
C ASN A 58 -6.42 7.36 -11.31
N ASP A 59 -7.39 6.86 -10.54
CA ASP A 59 -8.52 7.65 -10.03
C ASP A 59 -8.04 8.75 -9.07
N MET A 60 -7.06 8.46 -8.22
CA MET A 60 -6.40 9.46 -7.36
C MET A 60 -5.69 10.54 -8.20
N ILE A 61 -5.05 10.16 -9.31
CA ILE A 61 -4.45 11.11 -10.26
C ILE A 61 -5.54 11.98 -10.91
N ALA A 62 -6.62 11.38 -11.42
CA ALA A 62 -7.73 12.10 -12.03
C ALA A 62 -8.43 13.06 -11.05
N ALA A 63 -8.53 12.68 -9.78
CA ALA A 63 -9.06 13.52 -8.70
C ALA A 63 -8.06 14.56 -8.17
N GLY A 64 -6.81 14.55 -8.65
CA GLY A 64 -5.73 15.43 -8.19
C GLY A 64 -5.39 15.24 -6.71
N ASP A 65 -5.67 14.08 -6.12
CA ASP A 65 -5.31 13.74 -4.74
C ASP A 65 -4.11 12.79 -4.69
N THR A 66 -2.95 13.32 -5.08
CA THR A 66 -1.76 12.52 -5.37
C THR A 66 -0.68 12.59 -4.30
N ARG A 67 -0.79 13.51 -3.34
CA ARG A 67 0.22 13.73 -2.29
C ARG A 67 -0.09 12.85 -1.09
N ILE A 68 0.66 11.76 -0.95
CA ILE A 68 0.54 10.78 0.12
C ILE A 68 1.49 11.15 1.25
N LEU A 69 0.96 11.16 2.48
CA LEU A 69 1.71 11.42 3.71
C LEU A 69 2.15 10.13 4.40
N LYS A 70 1.29 9.12 4.41
CA LYS A 70 1.54 7.84 5.12
C LYS A 70 1.06 6.64 4.31
N ILE A 71 1.78 5.53 4.44
CA ILE A 71 1.51 4.25 3.77
C ILE A 71 1.62 3.13 4.80
N ALA A 72 0.60 2.26 4.87
CA ALA A 72 0.66 1.03 5.67
C ALA A 72 0.15 -0.15 4.86
N GLY A 73 0.97 -1.18 4.67
CA GLY A 73 0.56 -2.41 4.01
C GLY A 73 0.25 -3.50 5.02
N VAL A 74 -0.87 -4.19 4.81
CA VAL A 74 -1.25 -5.39 5.57
C VAL A 74 -1.44 -6.51 4.58
N PHE A 75 -0.89 -7.69 4.88
CA PHE A 75 -1.06 -8.87 4.05
C PHE A 75 -1.67 -10.02 4.85
N LYS A 76 -2.29 -10.95 4.12
CA LYS A 76 -2.77 -12.25 4.59
C LYS A 76 -2.29 -13.30 3.59
N GLN A 77 -1.79 -14.42 4.10
CA GLN A 77 -1.37 -15.56 3.29
C GLN A 77 -1.75 -16.86 4.00
N THR A 78 -2.15 -17.86 3.23
CA THR A 78 -2.55 -19.19 3.69
C THR A 78 -1.36 -20.15 3.80
N THR A 79 -0.18 -19.74 3.30
CA THR A 79 1.03 -20.56 3.38
C THR A 79 1.59 -20.62 4.82
N PRO A 80 2.18 -21.76 5.23
CA PRO A 80 2.57 -21.99 6.63
C PRO A 80 3.66 -21.05 7.19
N VAL A 81 4.36 -20.32 6.33
CA VAL A 81 5.52 -19.49 6.71
C VAL A 81 5.09 -18.14 7.29
N LYS A 82 3.96 -17.57 6.85
CA LYS A 82 3.37 -16.33 7.39
C LYS A 82 1.85 -16.30 7.16
N GLN A 83 1.07 -16.13 8.22
CA GLN A 83 -0.40 -16.14 8.14
C GLN A 83 -1.00 -14.75 7.84
N ALA A 84 -0.50 -13.70 8.48
CA ALA A 84 -0.85 -12.31 8.22
C ALA A 84 0.15 -11.36 8.89
N GLY A 85 0.23 -10.11 8.45
CA GLY A 85 1.09 -9.12 9.09
C GLY A 85 1.18 -7.79 8.37
N ILE A 86 2.15 -6.98 8.78
CA ILE A 86 2.52 -5.73 8.11
C ILE A 86 3.60 -6.02 7.08
N ASP A 87 3.46 -5.49 5.87
CA ASP A 87 4.50 -5.55 4.85
C ASP A 87 4.51 -4.31 3.96
N LEU A 88 5.61 -4.14 3.24
CA LEU A 88 5.82 -3.06 2.30
C LEU A 88 5.07 -3.34 0.98
N PRO A 89 4.48 -2.31 0.34
CA PRO A 89 4.04 -2.45 -1.05
C PRO A 89 5.17 -2.90 -1.96
N CYS A 90 4.82 -3.63 -3.02
CA CYS A 90 5.81 -4.08 -3.99
C CYS A 90 6.52 -2.88 -4.65
N ALA A 91 7.75 -3.09 -5.11
CA ALA A 91 8.60 -2.03 -5.63
C ALA A 91 7.95 -1.22 -6.78
N TRP A 92 7.08 -1.85 -7.58
CA TRP A 92 6.37 -1.17 -8.66
C TRP A 92 5.34 -0.17 -8.14
N ILE A 93 4.52 -0.55 -7.15
CA ILE A 93 3.53 0.35 -6.52
C ILE A 93 4.24 1.52 -5.84
N LEU A 94 5.35 1.27 -5.14
CA LEU A 94 6.15 2.34 -4.54
C LEU A 94 6.70 3.30 -5.60
N LYS A 95 7.19 2.77 -6.72
CA LYS A 95 7.67 3.59 -7.84
C LYS A 95 6.55 4.40 -8.48
N PHE A 96 5.35 3.81 -8.61
CA PHE A 96 4.18 4.50 -9.13
C PHE A 96 3.75 5.63 -8.21
N ILE A 97 3.65 5.37 -6.90
CA ILE A 97 3.36 6.38 -5.87
C ILE A 97 4.41 7.49 -5.87
N ARG A 98 5.68 7.16 -6.08
CA ARG A 98 6.73 8.18 -6.20
C ARG A 98 6.56 9.04 -7.46
N ASN A 99 6.16 8.44 -8.57
CA ASN A 99 6.03 9.12 -9.85
C ASN A 99 4.75 9.98 -9.95
N MET A 100 3.67 9.62 -9.27
CA MET A 100 2.42 10.40 -9.29
C MET A 100 2.57 11.77 -8.59
N ASN A 101 3.50 11.91 -7.64
CA ASN A 101 3.80 13.17 -6.97
C ASN A 101 5.24 13.19 -6.40
N LYS A 102 6.03 14.20 -6.77
CA LYS A 102 7.43 14.33 -6.35
C LYS A 102 7.60 14.45 -4.83
N GLU A 103 6.60 14.98 -4.12
CA GLU A 103 6.65 15.13 -2.66
C GLU A 103 6.44 13.80 -1.93
N ASN A 104 5.92 12.77 -2.60
CA ASN A 104 5.70 11.46 -1.98
C ASN A 104 7.00 10.79 -1.51
N VAL A 105 8.17 11.28 -1.94
CA VAL A 105 9.47 10.86 -1.39
C VAL A 105 9.55 11.02 0.14
N HIS A 106 8.76 11.92 0.72
CA HIS A 106 8.67 12.17 2.15
C HIS A 106 7.61 11.32 2.86
N ALA A 107 6.78 10.57 2.12
CA ALA A 107 5.74 9.74 2.71
C ALA A 107 6.35 8.72 3.69
N GLU A 108 5.77 8.61 4.87
CA GLU A 108 6.16 7.63 5.88
C GLU A 108 5.53 6.28 5.58
N ILE A 109 6.32 5.22 5.67
CA ILE A 109 5.88 3.85 5.43
C ILE A 109 6.09 3.04 6.69
N LEU A 110 5.03 2.38 7.13
CA LEU A 110 5.07 1.47 8.26
C LEU A 110 5.83 0.20 7.88
N MET A 111 6.85 -0.12 8.67
CA MET A 111 7.67 -1.31 8.50
C MET A 111 7.14 -2.45 9.37
N SER A 112 7.44 -3.70 8.97
CA SER A 112 7.10 -4.90 9.75
C SER A 112 7.69 -4.92 11.16
N SER A 113 8.78 -4.17 11.40
CA SER A 113 9.40 -3.99 12.72
C SER A 113 8.70 -2.92 13.57
N HIS A 114 7.51 -2.45 13.20
CA HIS A 114 6.76 -1.35 13.82
C HIS A 114 7.46 0.03 13.78
N GLY A 115 8.59 0.16 13.09
CA GLY A 115 9.22 1.45 12.79
C GLY A 115 8.66 2.09 11.53
N THR A 116 9.09 3.31 11.23
CA THR A 116 8.76 3.99 9.98
C THR A 116 10.00 4.25 9.14
N LYS A 117 9.81 4.27 7.82
CA LYS A 117 10.82 4.67 6.83
C LYS A 117 10.19 5.58 5.80
N THR A 118 10.99 6.45 5.16
CA THR A 118 10.46 7.29 4.08
C THR A 118 10.40 6.51 2.77
N LEU A 119 9.49 6.88 1.87
CA LEU A 119 9.44 6.33 0.52
C LEU A 119 10.77 6.46 -0.21
N LYS A 120 11.50 7.56 -0.02
CA LYS A 120 12.85 7.73 -0.58
C LYS A 120 13.81 6.60 -0.18
N SER A 121 13.72 6.12 1.06
CA SER A 121 14.59 5.06 1.57
C SER A 121 14.19 3.68 1.06
N CYS A 122 12.89 3.44 0.85
CA CYS A 122 12.36 2.17 0.34
C CYS A 122 12.40 2.07 -1.20
N CYS A 123 12.37 3.20 -1.90
CA CYS A 123 12.38 3.31 -3.35
C CYS A 123 13.31 4.48 -3.78
N PRO A 124 14.63 4.28 -3.77
CA PRO A 124 15.58 5.32 -4.12
C PRO A 124 15.46 5.72 -5.61
N PRO A 125 15.79 6.98 -5.96
CA PRO A 125 15.94 7.38 -7.36
C PRO A 125 16.99 6.50 -8.03
N ARG A 126 16.68 6.00 -9.24
CA ARG A 126 17.71 5.49 -10.16
C ARG A 126 18.17 6.62 -11.07
#